data_AF-B5W674-F1
#
_entry.id   AF-B5W674-F1
#
_cell.length_a   1.000
_cell.length_b   1.000
_cell.length_c   1.000
_cell.angle_alpha   90.00
_cell.angle_beta   90.00
_cell.angle_gamma   90.00
#
_symmetry.space_group_name_H-M   'P 1'
#
loop_
_entity.id
_entity.type
_entity.pdbx_description
1 polymer ?
#
loop_
_entity_poly.entity_id
_entity_poly.type
_entity_poly.pdbx_seq_one_letter_code
_entity_poly.pdbx_strand_id
1 'polypeptide(L)'
;MFDNVCKFLAETFPADLAQWLLGEPIPLTELSPSELSLEPIRADSLILLKSEGVILHLEFQTQPDPTIPFRMLDYWVRVYRRFPECSMQQVVIYLRESSSDLVYQTQLEIAQTRHQFQVIRLWEESVDTFINVPGLLPFAVLAQTGDRQKLLEQVAASTAILAGLVLEKVLIKRLLRQEIMQKC
;
A
#
# COMPACT_ATOMS: atom_id res chain seq x y z
N MET A 1 -11.99 -7.88 -2.38
CA MET A 1 -11.06 -8.40 -3.41
C MET A 1 -9.85 -7.49 -3.57
N PHE A 2 -10.02 -6.17 -3.79
CA PHE A 2 -8.88 -5.22 -3.83
C PHE A 2 -8.07 -5.18 -2.53
N ASP A 3 -8.76 -5.28 -1.39
CA ASP A 3 -8.11 -5.29 -0.07
C ASP A 3 -6.99 -6.34 0.06
N ASN A 4 -7.30 -7.60 -0.28
CA ASN A 4 -6.33 -8.69 -0.22
C ASN A 4 -5.14 -8.49 -1.15
N VAL A 5 -5.33 -7.82 -2.29
CA VAL A 5 -4.25 -7.52 -3.24
C VAL A 5 -3.34 -6.44 -2.65
N CYS A 6 -3.91 -5.36 -2.13
CA CYS A 6 -3.12 -4.27 -1.53
C CYS A 6 -2.30 -4.75 -0.32
N LYS A 7 -2.90 -5.58 0.55
CA LYS A 7 -2.17 -6.24 1.65
C LYS A 7 -1.05 -7.13 1.16
N PHE A 8 -1.36 -8.01 0.19
CA PHE A 8 -0.36 -8.88 -0.43
C PHE A 8 0.81 -8.08 -1.02
N LEU A 9 0.54 -6.95 -1.67
CA LEU A 9 1.57 -6.08 -2.24
C LEU A 9 2.44 -5.44 -1.16
N ALA A 10 1.85 -4.95 -0.07
CA ALA A 10 2.63 -4.39 1.02
C ALA A 10 3.50 -5.40 1.76
N GLU A 11 3.00 -6.63 1.91
CA GLU A 11 3.77 -7.72 2.52
C GLU A 11 4.90 -8.22 1.61
N THR A 12 4.64 -8.30 0.29
CA THR A 12 5.56 -8.94 -0.66
C THR A 12 6.56 -7.97 -1.29
N PHE A 13 6.15 -6.71 -1.51
CA PHE A 13 6.93 -5.67 -2.19
C PHE A 13 7.03 -4.35 -1.41
N PRO A 14 7.38 -4.36 -0.11
CA PRO A 14 7.48 -3.14 0.68
C PRO A 14 8.52 -2.15 0.14
N ALA A 15 9.63 -2.62 -0.42
CA ALA A 15 10.69 -1.77 -0.98
C ALA A 15 10.24 -1.04 -2.26
N ASP A 16 9.39 -1.67 -3.08
CA ASP A 16 8.83 -1.05 -4.28
C ASP A 16 7.85 0.08 -3.91
N LEU A 17 7.02 -0.15 -2.87
CA LEU A 17 6.16 0.89 -2.30
C LEU A 17 6.98 2.04 -1.69
N ALA A 18 8.07 1.72 -0.99
CA ALA A 18 8.98 2.72 -0.44
C ALA A 18 9.61 3.57 -1.55
N GLN A 19 10.13 2.94 -2.61
CA GLN A 19 10.72 3.64 -3.74
C GLN A 19 9.72 4.59 -4.40
N TRP A 20 8.46 4.16 -4.53
CA TRP A 20 7.42 4.96 -5.14
C TRP A 20 6.96 6.12 -4.26
N LEU A 21 6.69 5.86 -2.97
CA LEU A 21 6.00 6.82 -2.10
C LEU A 21 6.94 7.66 -1.25
N LEU A 22 8.17 7.18 -1.02
CA LEU A 22 9.20 7.85 -0.23
C LEU A 22 10.37 8.32 -1.11
N GLY A 23 10.46 7.84 -2.35
CA GLY A 23 11.55 8.17 -3.28
C GLY A 23 12.80 7.31 -3.13
N GLU A 24 12.83 6.40 -2.15
CA GLU A 24 13.96 5.52 -1.87
C GLU A 24 13.51 4.09 -1.49
N PRO A 25 14.26 3.04 -1.91
CA PRO A 25 13.86 1.65 -1.72
C PRO A 25 14.29 1.15 -0.34
N ILE A 26 13.76 1.78 0.71
CA ILE A 26 14.10 1.42 2.09
C ILE A 26 13.38 0.14 2.53
N PRO A 27 14.02 -0.69 3.38
CA PRO A 27 13.38 -1.87 3.91
C PRO A 27 12.28 -1.45 4.90
N LEU A 28 11.04 -1.78 4.59
CA LEU A 28 9.91 -1.60 5.49
C LEU A 28 9.43 -2.94 6.05
N THR A 29 9.02 -2.94 7.31
CA THR A 29 8.36 -4.06 7.98
C THR A 29 6.96 -3.66 8.40
N GLU A 30 6.00 -4.55 8.28
CA GLU A 30 4.63 -4.28 8.72
C GLU A 30 4.56 -4.03 10.23
N LEU A 31 3.83 -2.99 10.60
CA LEU A 31 3.51 -2.63 11.98
C LEU A 31 2.04 -2.99 12.21
N SER A 32 1.76 -3.94 13.12
CA SER A 32 0.39 -4.38 13.30
C SER A 32 -0.47 -3.31 13.99
N PRO A 33 -1.75 -3.12 13.61
CA PRO A 33 -2.66 -2.19 14.31
C PRO A 33 -2.82 -2.51 15.80
N SER A 34 -2.67 -3.79 16.19
CA SER A 34 -2.69 -4.24 17.57
C SER A 34 -1.55 -3.62 18.40
N GLU A 35 -0.39 -3.37 17.80
CA GLU A 35 0.71 -2.66 18.44
C GLU A 35 0.39 -1.18 18.73
N LEU A 36 -0.63 -0.63 18.06
CA LEU A 36 -1.18 0.70 18.34
C LEU A 36 -2.27 0.69 19.44
N SER A 37 -2.49 -0.44 20.11
CA SER A 37 -3.26 -0.59 21.36
C SER A 37 -4.75 -0.21 21.32
N LEU A 38 -5.45 -0.34 20.20
CA LEU A 38 -6.89 -0.03 20.09
C LEU A 38 -7.57 -0.91 19.03
N GLU A 39 -8.88 -1.16 19.17
CA GLU A 39 -9.68 -1.77 18.10
C GLU A 39 -9.56 -0.90 16.84
N PRO A 40 -9.17 -1.47 15.68
CA PRO A 40 -9.08 -0.70 14.45
C PRO A 40 -10.47 -0.14 14.11
N ILE A 41 -10.53 1.13 13.74
CA ILE A 41 -11.75 1.77 13.24
C ILE A 41 -12.00 1.19 11.84
N ARG A 42 -12.53 -0.05 11.80
CA ARG A 42 -12.90 -0.84 10.61
C ARG A 42 -12.23 -0.36 9.32
N ALA A 43 -10.91 -0.46 9.29
CA ALA A 43 -10.14 -0.13 8.11
C ALA A 43 -9.77 -1.45 7.45
N ASP A 44 -10.56 -1.87 6.47
CA ASP A 44 -10.26 -3.11 5.78
C ASP A 44 -8.90 -2.99 5.08
N SER A 45 -8.53 -1.81 4.55
CA SER A 45 -7.32 -1.60 3.74
C SER A 45 -6.28 -0.63 4.34
N LEU A 46 -6.16 -0.61 5.67
CA LEU A 46 -5.07 0.09 6.38
C LEU A 46 -3.79 -0.74 6.34
N ILE A 47 -2.68 -0.10 5.99
CA ILE A 47 -1.35 -0.70 6.06
C ILE A 47 -0.40 0.28 6.74
N LEU A 48 0.35 -0.21 7.73
CA LEU A 48 1.40 0.53 8.39
C LEU A 48 2.72 -0.19 8.17
N LEU A 49 3.68 0.52 7.61
CA LEU A 49 4.99 0.02 7.23
C LEU A 49 6.04 0.87 7.95
N LYS A 50 6.95 0.26 8.69
CA LYS A 50 7.96 0.95 9.48
C LYS A 50 9.36 0.63 8.98
N SER A 51 10.23 1.64 8.96
CA SER A 51 11.68 1.49 8.86
C SER A 51 12.37 2.23 10.01
N GLU A 52 13.69 2.43 9.91
CA GLU A 52 14.43 3.31 10.81
C GLU A 52 14.03 4.77 10.54
N GLY A 53 13.53 5.47 11.57
CA GLY A 53 13.18 6.89 11.49
C GLY A 53 11.94 7.25 10.65
N VAL A 54 11.29 6.30 9.98
CA VAL A 54 10.10 6.56 9.15
C VAL A 54 9.01 5.51 9.31
N ILE A 55 7.76 5.98 9.27
CA ILE A 55 6.55 5.15 9.19
C ILE A 55 5.73 5.61 7.99
N LEU A 56 5.43 4.67 7.10
CA LEU A 56 4.56 4.85 5.95
C LEU A 56 3.17 4.29 6.29
N HIS A 57 2.16 5.15 6.23
CA HIS A 57 0.77 4.83 6.45
C HIS A 57 0.01 4.88 5.14
N LEU A 58 -0.50 3.74 4.70
CA LEU A 58 -1.23 3.59 3.46
C LEU A 58 -2.68 3.25 3.74
N GLU A 59 -3.56 3.95 3.03
CA GLU A 59 -4.99 3.65 3.00
C GLU A 59 -5.47 3.46 1.57
N PHE A 60 -5.86 2.25 1.22
CA PHE A 60 -6.43 1.98 -0.11
C PHE A 60 -7.94 2.14 -0.09
N GLN A 61 -8.47 2.89 -1.05
CA GLN A 61 -9.89 3.20 -1.12
C GLN A 61 -10.45 2.84 -2.50
N THR A 62 -11.56 2.11 -2.53
CA THR A 62 -12.30 1.82 -3.78
C THR A 62 -13.46 2.76 -4.00
N GLN A 63 -13.89 3.47 -2.96
CA GLN A 63 -14.95 4.47 -2.98
C GLN A 63 -14.50 5.67 -2.14
N PRO A 64 -15.02 6.88 -2.42
CA PRO A 64 -14.79 8.03 -1.57
C PRO A 64 -15.42 7.82 -0.20
N ASP A 65 -14.70 8.20 0.86
CA ASP A 65 -15.15 8.09 2.24
C ASP A 65 -14.88 9.43 2.96
N PRO A 66 -15.91 10.14 3.45
CA PRO A 66 -15.74 11.44 4.11
C PRO A 66 -15.03 11.35 5.46
N THR A 67 -14.84 10.15 6.02
CA THR A 67 -14.16 9.94 7.30
C THR A 67 -12.64 9.89 7.17
N ILE A 68 -12.11 9.76 5.93
CA ILE A 68 -10.68 9.64 5.65
C ILE A 68 -9.84 10.71 6.34
N PRO A 69 -10.13 12.02 6.21
CA PRO A 69 -9.26 13.05 6.79
C PRO A 69 -9.13 12.92 8.31
N PHE A 70 -10.20 12.55 9.01
CA PHE A 70 -10.17 12.32 10.44
C PHE A 70 -9.38 11.06 10.79
N ARG A 71 -9.56 9.97 10.03
CA ARG A 71 -8.80 8.72 10.21
C ARG A 71 -7.29 8.94 10.01
N MET A 72 -6.90 9.76 9.02
CA MET A 72 -5.50 10.13 8.81
C MET A 72 -4.90 10.82 10.04
N LEU A 73 -5.61 11.80 10.63
CA LEU A 73 -5.17 12.44 11.87
C LEU A 73 -5.14 11.45 13.06
N ASP A 74 -6.18 10.63 13.22
CA ASP A 74 -6.27 9.67 14.32
C ASP A 74 -5.11 8.66 14.31
N TYR A 75 -4.80 8.07 13.15
CA TYR A 75 -3.64 7.19 13.02
C TYR A 75 -2.33 7.92 13.23
N TRP A 76 -2.22 9.18 12.79
CA TRP A 76 -1.02 9.98 13.04
C TRP A 76 -0.76 10.16 14.54
N VAL A 77 -1.78 10.58 15.30
CA VAL A 77 -1.66 10.77 16.76
C VAL A 77 -1.31 9.45 17.46
N ARG A 78 -1.90 8.33 17.03
CA ARG A 78 -1.61 7.00 17.61
C ARG A 78 -0.17 6.56 17.37
N VAL A 79 0.31 6.71 16.14
CA VAL A 79 1.68 6.37 15.77
C VAL A 79 2.67 7.28 16.51
N TYR A 80 2.43 8.60 16.52
CA TYR A 80 3.29 9.56 17.20
C TYR A 80 3.45 9.28 18.70
N ARG A 81 2.38 8.85 19.38
CA ARG A 81 2.44 8.46 20.80
C ARG A 81 3.39 7.28 21.05
N ARG A 82 3.53 6.37 20.09
CA ARG A 82 4.31 5.13 20.25
C ARG A 82 5.73 5.26 19.69
N PHE A 83 5.89 6.03 18.62
CA PHE A 83 7.13 6.22 17.87
C PHE A 83 7.37 7.71 17.60
N PRO A 84 7.53 8.55 18.66
CA PRO A 84 7.67 10.00 18.51
C PRO A 84 8.92 10.43 17.73
N GLU A 85 9.92 9.55 17.64
CA GLU A 85 11.15 9.74 16.87
C GLU A 85 10.99 9.48 15.37
N CYS A 86 9.91 8.82 14.94
CA CYS A 86 9.68 8.48 13.55
C CYS A 86 8.90 9.60 12.83
N SER A 87 9.38 9.98 11.64
CA SER A 87 8.59 10.79 10.70
C SER A 87 7.51 9.92 10.07
N MET A 88 6.27 10.40 10.04
CA MET A 88 5.17 9.64 9.44
C MET A 88 4.79 10.25 8.08
N GLN A 89 4.83 9.43 7.04
CA GLN A 89 4.32 9.75 5.72
C GLN A 89 2.98 9.04 5.54
N GLN A 90 1.93 9.78 5.16
CA GLN A 90 0.59 9.21 5.07
C GLN A 90 0.00 9.45 3.68
N VAL A 91 -0.47 8.36 3.07
CA VAL A 91 -0.93 8.34 1.68
C VAL A 91 -2.25 7.59 1.57
N VAL A 92 -3.26 8.25 1.00
CA VAL A 92 -4.51 7.62 0.58
C VAL A 92 -4.42 7.31 -0.91
N ILE A 93 -4.69 6.07 -1.30
CA ILE A 93 -4.61 5.61 -2.69
C ILE A 93 -6.00 5.18 -3.15
N TYR A 94 -6.59 5.94 -4.07
CA TYR A 94 -7.87 5.59 -4.68
C TYR A 94 -7.67 4.69 -5.89
N LEU A 95 -8.29 3.51 -5.85
CA LEU A 95 -8.13 2.44 -6.85
C LEU A 95 -9.12 2.53 -8.02
N ARG A 96 -10.17 3.35 -7.90
CA ARG A 96 -11.24 3.48 -8.90
C ARG A 96 -11.61 4.94 -9.10
N GLU A 97 -11.78 5.29 -10.37
CA GLU A 97 -12.25 6.61 -10.77
C GLU A 97 -13.55 6.99 -10.06
N SER A 98 -13.61 8.25 -9.65
CA SER A 98 -14.74 8.83 -8.96
C SER A 98 -14.93 10.28 -9.36
N SER A 99 -16.19 10.72 -9.40
CA SER A 99 -16.58 12.11 -9.63
C SER A 99 -16.74 12.92 -8.33
N SER A 100 -16.50 12.31 -7.17
CA SER A 100 -16.67 12.97 -5.87
C SER A 100 -15.46 13.83 -5.51
N ASP A 101 -15.66 15.07 -5.07
CA ASP A 101 -14.57 15.95 -4.63
C ASP A 101 -13.75 15.39 -3.45
N LEU A 102 -14.33 14.43 -2.71
CA LEU A 102 -13.65 13.77 -1.58
C LEU A 102 -12.34 13.09 -2.00
N VAL A 103 -12.20 12.63 -3.25
CA VAL A 103 -10.96 12.00 -3.71
C VAL A 103 -9.82 13.00 -3.97
N TYR A 104 -10.08 14.30 -3.83
CA TYR A 104 -9.09 15.37 -3.93
C TYR A 104 -8.72 15.97 -2.57
N GLN A 105 -9.36 15.52 -1.48
CA GLN A 105 -9.14 16.10 -0.16
C GLN A 105 -7.80 15.66 0.42
N THR A 106 -6.86 16.59 0.56
CA THR A 106 -5.50 16.35 1.09
C THR A 106 -5.29 16.83 2.52
N GLN A 107 -6.34 17.33 3.17
CA GLN A 107 -6.24 17.81 4.54
C GLN A 107 -7.56 17.69 5.32
N LEU A 108 -7.41 17.48 6.63
CA LEU A 108 -8.45 17.73 7.62
C LEU A 108 -8.29 19.17 8.13
N GLU A 109 -9.38 19.93 8.17
CA GLU A 109 -9.43 21.25 8.79
C GLU A 109 -10.66 21.35 9.70
N ILE A 110 -10.43 21.44 11.01
CA ILE A 110 -11.47 21.60 12.03
C ILE A 110 -11.02 22.70 12.99
N ALA A 111 -11.69 23.85 12.97
CA ALA A 111 -11.32 25.04 13.74
C ALA A 111 -9.83 25.41 13.54
N GLN A 112 -8.99 25.26 14.56
CA GLN A 112 -7.54 25.53 14.48
C GLN A 112 -6.69 24.29 14.18
N THR A 113 -7.31 23.11 14.11
CA THR A 113 -6.61 21.85 13.84
C THR A 113 -6.52 21.64 12.34
N ARG A 114 -5.29 21.49 11.84
CA ARG A 114 -4.99 21.16 10.46
C ARG A 114 -4.09 19.93 10.41
N HIS A 115 -4.42 18.99 9.53
CA HIS A 115 -3.64 17.78 9.32
C HIS A 115 -3.57 17.46 7.83
N GLN A 116 -2.36 17.38 7.28
CA GLN A 116 -2.13 17.15 5.85
C GLN A 116 -1.71 15.71 5.59
N PHE A 117 -2.11 15.19 4.43
CA PHE A 117 -1.73 13.89 3.94
C PHE A 117 -1.75 13.87 2.41
N GLN A 118 -1.08 12.89 1.82
CA GLN A 118 -1.04 12.73 0.37
C GLN A 118 -2.25 11.94 -0.11
N VAL A 119 -2.75 12.31 -1.30
CA VAL A 119 -3.78 11.54 -2.00
C VAL A 119 -3.30 11.24 -3.40
N ILE A 120 -3.36 9.96 -3.78
CA ILE A 120 -3.05 9.45 -5.10
C ILE A 120 -4.33 8.84 -5.68
N ARG A 121 -4.64 9.22 -6.93
CA ARG A 121 -5.77 8.68 -7.68
C ARG A 121 -5.20 7.93 -8.86
N LEU A 122 -5.27 6.59 -8.84
CA LEU A 122 -4.52 5.80 -9.82
C LEU A 122 -4.88 6.16 -11.27
N TRP A 123 -6.14 6.47 -11.56
CA TRP A 123 -6.59 6.83 -12.92
C TRP A 123 -6.05 8.16 -13.46
N GLU A 124 -5.38 8.97 -12.63
CA GLU A 124 -4.69 10.20 -13.04
C GLU A 124 -3.17 10.00 -13.15
N GLU A 125 -2.65 8.87 -12.67
CA GLU A 125 -1.22 8.56 -12.70
C GLU A 125 -0.81 7.98 -14.06
N SER A 126 0.40 8.31 -14.51
CA SER A 126 0.99 7.69 -15.71
C SER A 126 1.30 6.22 -15.46
N VAL A 127 1.02 5.37 -16.47
CA VAL A 127 1.40 3.94 -16.46
C VAL A 127 2.91 3.76 -16.27
N ASP A 128 3.74 4.69 -16.76
CA ASP A 128 5.20 4.61 -16.68
C ASP A 128 5.72 4.57 -15.24
N THR A 129 4.96 5.15 -14.30
CA THR A 129 5.23 5.11 -12.85
C THR A 129 5.26 3.68 -12.32
N PHE A 130 4.46 2.79 -12.90
CA PHE A 130 4.20 1.46 -12.35
C PHE A 130 4.77 0.32 -13.20
N ILE A 131 4.83 0.50 -14.51
CA ILE A 131 5.09 -0.60 -15.45
C ILE A 131 6.50 -1.20 -15.30
N ASN A 132 7.46 -0.42 -14.80
CA ASN A 132 8.84 -0.85 -14.62
C ASN A 132 9.14 -1.36 -13.20
N VAL A 133 8.16 -1.32 -12.30
CA VAL A 133 8.31 -1.72 -10.89
C VAL A 133 7.45 -2.96 -10.63
N PRO A 134 8.04 -4.17 -10.52
CA PRO A 134 7.29 -5.42 -10.44
C PRO A 134 6.18 -5.43 -9.37
N GLY A 135 6.44 -4.90 -8.18
CA GLY A 135 5.47 -4.83 -7.09
C GLY A 135 4.32 -3.84 -7.32
N LEU A 136 4.45 -2.92 -8.28
CA LEU A 136 3.42 -1.93 -8.60
C LEU A 136 2.65 -2.26 -9.87
N LEU A 137 3.02 -3.33 -10.59
CA LEU A 137 2.34 -3.76 -11.80
C LEU A 137 0.82 -3.90 -11.67
N PRO A 138 0.24 -4.38 -10.55
CA PRO A 138 -1.21 -4.41 -10.42
C PRO A 138 -1.87 -3.02 -10.46
N PHE A 139 -1.15 -1.96 -10.06
CA PHE A 139 -1.63 -0.59 -10.16
C PHE A 139 -1.53 -0.03 -11.57
N ALA A 140 -0.59 -0.52 -12.40
CA ALA A 140 -0.47 -0.11 -13.80
C ALA A 140 -1.81 -0.27 -14.56
N VAL A 141 -2.53 -1.36 -14.33
CA VAL A 141 -3.84 -1.64 -14.97
C VAL A 141 -4.94 -0.63 -14.57
N LEU A 142 -4.77 0.04 -13.43
CA LEU A 142 -5.68 1.05 -12.90
C LEU A 142 -5.22 2.48 -13.26
N ALA A 143 -4.05 2.63 -13.87
CA ALA A 143 -3.45 3.89 -14.26
C ALA A 143 -4.06 4.48 -15.54
N GLN A 144 -3.74 5.74 -15.83
CA GLN A 144 -4.18 6.41 -17.04
C GLN A 144 -3.51 5.78 -18.28
N THR A 145 -4.29 5.10 -19.13
CA THR A 145 -3.79 4.44 -20.35
C THR A 145 -4.65 4.75 -21.57
N GLY A 146 -3.99 4.95 -22.72
CA GLY A 146 -4.66 5.06 -24.02
C GLY A 146 -5.04 3.70 -24.65
N ASP A 147 -4.48 2.59 -24.17
CA ASP A 147 -4.76 1.23 -24.67
C ASP A 147 -4.73 0.22 -23.52
N ARG A 148 -5.91 -0.03 -22.95
CA ARG A 148 -6.10 -0.91 -21.78
C ARG A 148 -5.87 -2.38 -22.13
N GLN A 149 -6.13 -2.80 -23.36
CA GLN A 149 -6.02 -4.21 -23.75
C GLN A 149 -4.56 -4.63 -23.84
N LYS A 150 -3.72 -3.83 -24.51
CA LYS A 150 -2.28 -4.06 -24.59
C LYS A 150 -1.61 -4.04 -23.21
N LEU A 151 -2.06 -3.16 -22.33
CA LEU A 151 -1.56 -3.08 -20.96
C LEU A 151 -1.93 -4.32 -20.14
N LEU A 152 -3.15 -4.84 -20.29
CA LEU A 152 -3.58 -6.08 -19.65
C LEU A 152 -2.75 -7.28 -20.11
N GLU A 153 -2.40 -7.37 -21.40
CA GLU A 153 -1.52 -8.42 -21.93
C GLU A 153 -0.11 -8.35 -21.33
N GLN A 154 0.46 -7.15 -21.24
CA GLN A 154 1.78 -6.92 -20.63
C GLN A 154 1.79 -7.26 -19.14
N VAL A 155 0.76 -6.82 -18.40
CA VAL A 155 0.64 -7.13 -16.98
C VAL A 155 0.35 -8.62 -16.76
N ALA A 156 -0.44 -9.28 -17.62
CA ALA A 156 -0.66 -10.72 -17.56
C ALA A 156 0.64 -11.51 -17.78
N ALA A 157 1.48 -11.08 -18.73
CA ALA A 157 2.80 -11.70 -18.97
C ALA A 157 3.73 -11.52 -17.76
N SER A 158 3.80 -10.32 -17.18
CA SER A 158 4.66 -10.05 -16.02
C SER A 158 4.12 -10.66 -14.71
N THR A 159 2.80 -10.68 -14.51
CA THR A 159 2.16 -11.31 -13.33
C THR A 159 2.22 -12.82 -13.39
N ALA A 160 2.18 -13.45 -14.57
CA ALA A 160 2.43 -14.89 -14.72
C ALA A 160 3.86 -15.27 -14.31
N ILE A 161 4.84 -14.42 -14.64
CA ILE A 161 6.25 -14.59 -14.22
C ILE A 161 6.37 -14.42 -12.70
N LEU A 162 5.76 -13.37 -12.12
CA LEU A 162 5.75 -13.14 -10.67
C LEU A 162 5.02 -14.26 -9.91
N ALA A 163 3.86 -14.73 -10.39
CA ALA A 163 3.13 -15.84 -9.81
C ALA A 163 3.96 -17.14 -9.88
N GLY A 164 4.65 -17.38 -10.99
CA GLY A 164 5.60 -18.50 -11.12
C GLY A 164 6.73 -18.43 -10.09
N LEU A 165 7.39 -17.28 -9.96
CA LEU A 165 8.50 -17.06 -9.01
C LEU A 165 8.05 -17.14 -7.53
N VAL A 166 6.84 -16.65 -7.21
CA VAL A 166 6.26 -16.74 -5.86
C VAL A 166 5.85 -18.19 -5.55
N LEU A 167 5.23 -18.89 -6.50
CA LEU A 167 4.89 -20.31 -6.36
C LEU A 167 6.15 -21.16 -6.16
N GLU A 168 7.24 -20.89 -6.90
CA GLU A 168 8.53 -21.54 -6.69
C GLU A 168 9.09 -21.28 -5.29
N LYS A 169 9.09 -20.04 -4.80
CA LYS A 169 9.55 -19.73 -3.43
C LYS A 169 8.74 -20.47 -2.35
N VAL A 170 7.42 -20.54 -2.50
CA VAL A 170 6.54 -21.26 -1.57
C VAL A 170 6.79 -22.76 -1.65
N LEU A 171 6.95 -23.32 -2.85
CA LEU A 171 7.25 -24.73 -3.08
C LEU A 171 8.60 -25.11 -2.48
N ILE A 172 9.65 -24.32 -2.73
CA ILE A 172 11.00 -24.51 -2.17
C ILE A 172 10.97 -24.47 -0.65
N LYS A 173 10.29 -23.49 -0.03
CA LYS A 173 10.14 -23.44 1.43
C LYS A 173 9.42 -24.67 1.99
N ARG A 174 8.43 -25.22 1.27
CA ARG A 174 7.67 -26.40 1.69
C ARG A 174 8.52 -27.68 1.61
N LEU A 175 9.28 -27.83 0.52
CA LEU A 175 10.22 -28.95 0.32
C LEU A 175 11.33 -28.94 1.37
N LEU A 176 11.97 -27.79 1.60
CA LEU A 176 13.02 -27.66 2.62
C LEU A 176 12.51 -27.96 4.04
N ARG A 177 11.28 -27.57 4.38
CA ARG A 177 10.67 -27.93 5.68
C ARG A 177 10.39 -29.44 5.80
N GLN A 178 9.98 -30.10 4.72
CA GLN A 178 9.76 -31.54 4.72
C GLN A 178 11.06 -32.33 4.85
N GLU A 179 12.13 -31.90 4.18
CA GLU A 179 13.44 -32.54 4.29
C GLU A 179 14.07 -32.38 5.68
N ILE A 180 13.86 -31.24 6.34
CA ILE A 180 14.34 -31.02 7.72
C ILE A 180 13.56 -31.91 8.71
N MET A 181 12.23 -32.04 8.55
CA MET A 181 11.41 -32.92 9.39
C MET A 181 11.68 -34.42 9.21
N GLN A 182 12.20 -34.86 8.06
CA GLN A 182 12.56 -36.26 7.82
C GLN A 182 13.95 -36.64 8.34
N LYS A 183 14.76 -35.66 8.76
CA LYS A 183 16.13 -35.86 9.25
C LYS A 183 16.30 -35.64 10.77
N CYS A 184 15.22 -35.43 11.50
CA CYS A 184 15.17 -35.40 12.97
C CYS A 184 14.43 -36.64 13.49
#